data_AF-A0A4R2C3L4-F1
#
_entry.id   AF-A0A4R2C3L4-F1
#
_cell.length_a   1.000
_cell.length_b   1.000
_cell.length_c   1.000
_cell.angle_alpha   90.00
_cell.angle_beta   90.00
_cell.angle_gamma   90.00
#
_symmetry.space_group_name_H-M   'P 1'
#
loop_
_entity.id
_entity.type
_entity.pdbx_description
1 polymer ?
#
loop_
_entity_poly.entity_id
_entity_poly.type
_entity_poly.pdbx_seq_one_letter_code
_entity_poly.pdbx_strand_id
1 'polypeptide(L)'
;MANLLSIIRERTGDAPSLGQKRWLDSVEKAHRLGHETAQHKDAGEDSCPYSKTPHRECWLQAFRHARGREDAADNINRFGVPVCEWIAMAESDRQRIRLRGWYRRMKTNPLLLARHKAREAKVRVRIRERWRENPEPFRAKMREIYWADVETTRAKGREKYRRNRDKERARKHRSAMAKKAKREINRSPDQIFTLIDKAVPRALPGFARDEIVSSMCLAVLEGKLFIENIGQEARKYLTAYNREFDNFKTASLDAPVNGHDGTTFLDLLADETGGDR
;
A
#
# COMPACT_ATOMS: atom_id res chain seq x y z
N MET A 1 2.19 -39.90 18.82
CA MET A 1 1.60 -38.59 19.22
C MET A 1 2.03 -38.24 20.63
N ALA A 2 3.25 -37.72 20.80
CA ALA A 2 3.61 -37.07 22.05
C ALA A 2 2.73 -35.82 22.20
N ASN A 3 1.76 -35.96 23.10
CA ASN A 3 0.85 -34.98 23.69
C ASN A 3 0.71 -33.63 22.94
N LEU A 4 -0.33 -33.47 22.11
CA LEU A 4 -0.70 -32.16 21.54
C LEU A 4 -0.79 -31.06 22.62
N LEU A 5 -1.12 -31.44 23.87
CA LEU A 5 -1.09 -30.57 25.03
C LEU A 5 0.32 -30.10 25.42
N SER A 6 1.37 -30.92 25.26
CA SER A 6 2.75 -30.49 25.50
C SER A 6 3.23 -29.50 24.44
N ILE A 7 2.89 -29.74 23.17
CA ILE A 7 3.21 -28.80 22.07
C ILE A 7 2.51 -27.45 22.27
N ILE A 8 1.24 -27.45 22.70
CA ILE A 8 0.50 -26.22 23.00
C ILE A 8 1.10 -25.51 24.21
N ARG A 9 1.46 -26.25 25.28
CA ARG A 9 2.07 -25.70 26.49
C ARG A 9 3.46 -25.10 26.24
N GLU A 10 4.28 -25.75 25.43
CA GLU A 10 5.61 -25.24 25.03
C GLU A 10 5.51 -23.99 24.17
N ARG A 11 4.52 -23.89 23.27
CA ARG A 11 4.40 -22.75 22.34
C ARG A 11 3.72 -21.51 22.93
N THR A 12 2.75 -21.70 23.82
CA THR A 12 1.95 -20.57 24.32
C THR A 12 2.42 -20.04 25.67
N GLY A 13 3.19 -20.82 26.44
CA GLY A 13 3.63 -20.45 27.80
C GLY A 13 2.50 -20.42 28.84
N ASP A 14 1.25 -20.36 28.41
CA ASP A 14 0.07 -20.29 29.26
C ASP A 14 -0.62 -21.65 29.43
N ALA A 15 -1.27 -21.84 30.57
CA ALA A 15 -2.13 -22.99 30.79
C ALA A 15 -3.40 -22.87 29.94
N PRO A 16 -3.81 -23.92 29.19
CA PRO A 16 -5.01 -23.86 28.37
C PRO A 16 -6.26 -23.69 29.25
N SER A 17 -7.18 -22.83 28.80
CA SER A 17 -8.48 -22.63 29.45
C SER A 17 -9.28 -23.94 29.50
N LEU A 18 -10.25 -24.03 30.43
CA LEU A 18 -11.11 -25.21 30.57
C LEU A 18 -11.86 -25.55 29.26
N GLY A 19 -12.28 -24.54 28.51
CA GLY A 19 -12.90 -24.71 27.20
C GLY A 19 -11.95 -25.27 26.15
N GLN A 20 -10.68 -24.83 26.14
CA GLN A 20 -9.65 -25.37 25.26
C GLN A 20 -9.32 -26.82 25.62
N LYS A 21 -9.22 -27.16 26.91
CA LYS A 21 -8.99 -28.55 27.37
C LYS A 21 -10.09 -29.49 26.87
N ARG A 22 -11.36 -29.17 27.15
CA ARG A 22 -12.51 -29.96 26.67
C ARG A 22 -12.54 -30.12 25.16
N TRP A 23 -12.19 -29.06 24.43
CA TRP A 23 -12.11 -29.11 22.97
C TRP A 23 -11.00 -30.04 22.48
N LEU A 24 -9.81 -29.98 23.10
CA LEU A 24 -8.67 -30.85 22.77
C LEU A 24 -8.98 -32.31 23.12
N ASP A 25 -9.58 -32.59 24.27
CA ASP A 25 -10.01 -33.94 24.67
C ASP A 25 -10.99 -34.53 23.63
N SER A 26 -11.89 -33.70 23.11
CA SER A 26 -12.85 -34.09 22.06
C SER A 26 -12.16 -34.39 20.72
N VAL A 27 -11.12 -33.63 20.35
CA VAL A 27 -10.31 -33.89 19.15
C VAL A 27 -9.48 -35.17 19.32
N GLU A 28 -8.90 -35.40 20.49
CA GLU A 28 -8.15 -36.63 20.79
C GLU A 28 -9.07 -37.86 20.76
N LYS A 29 -10.28 -37.75 21.30
CA LYS A 29 -11.30 -38.79 21.20
C LYS A 29 -11.64 -39.09 19.74
N ALA A 30 -11.76 -38.07 18.89
CA ALA A 30 -11.99 -38.25 17.46
C ALA A 30 -10.82 -38.99 16.79
N HIS A 31 -9.58 -38.64 17.13
CA HIS A 31 -8.39 -39.32 16.63
C HIS A 31 -8.35 -40.81 17.03
N ARG A 32 -8.57 -41.11 18.31
CA ARG A 32 -8.57 -42.48 18.83
C ARG A 32 -9.64 -43.34 18.15
N LEU A 33 -10.85 -42.79 18.03
CA LEU A 33 -11.96 -43.47 17.37
C LEU A 33 -11.67 -43.74 15.89
N GLY A 34 -10.91 -42.87 15.21
CA GLY A 34 -10.46 -43.10 13.83
C GLY A 34 -9.54 -44.31 13.72
N HIS A 35 -8.57 -44.45 14.63
CA HIS A 35 -7.70 -45.64 14.71
C HIS A 35 -8.48 -46.92 15.00
N GLU A 36 -9.40 -46.88 15.98
CA GLU A 36 -10.24 -48.03 16.34
C GLU A 36 -11.12 -48.45 15.15
N THR A 37 -11.76 -47.49 14.49
CA THR A 37 -12.66 -47.78 13.36
C THR A 37 -11.90 -48.38 12.18
N ALA A 38 -10.64 -47.98 11.97
CA ALA A 38 -9.81 -48.51 10.89
C ALA A 38 -9.45 -50.00 11.03
N GLN A 39 -9.48 -50.55 12.26
CA GLN A 39 -9.24 -51.98 12.51
C GLN A 39 -10.38 -52.85 11.97
N HIS A 40 -11.58 -52.30 11.80
CA HIS A 40 -12.69 -53.00 11.17
C HIS A 40 -12.53 -52.99 9.65
N LYS A 41 -12.47 -54.18 9.03
CA LYS A 41 -12.23 -54.34 7.57
C LYS A 41 -13.30 -53.66 6.71
N ASP A 42 -14.54 -53.68 7.17
CA ASP A 42 -15.71 -53.17 6.40
C ASP A 42 -15.96 -51.68 6.59
N ALA A 43 -15.28 -51.03 7.55
CA ALA A 43 -15.45 -49.61 7.78
C ALA A 43 -14.86 -48.80 6.61
N GLY A 44 -15.64 -47.85 6.07
CA GLY A 44 -15.21 -46.85 5.10
C GLY A 44 -15.10 -45.45 5.70
N GLU A 45 -14.58 -44.48 4.94
CA GLU A 45 -14.50 -43.06 5.37
C GLU A 45 -15.87 -42.45 5.71
N ASP A 46 -16.95 -42.99 5.11
CA ASP A 46 -18.34 -42.60 5.38
C ASP A 46 -18.82 -43.00 6.77
N SER A 47 -18.05 -43.84 7.49
CA SER A 47 -18.35 -44.25 8.88
C SER A 47 -17.96 -43.17 9.90
N CYS A 48 -17.46 -42.02 9.46
CA CYS A 48 -17.05 -40.94 10.36
C CYS A 48 -18.26 -40.35 11.11
N PRO A 49 -18.29 -40.39 12.45
CA PRO A 49 -19.44 -39.92 13.23
C PRO A 49 -19.45 -38.39 13.43
N TYR A 50 -18.45 -37.67 12.93
CA TYR A 50 -18.28 -36.25 13.18
C TYR A 50 -18.73 -35.40 11.99
N SER A 51 -19.66 -34.48 12.23
CA SER A 51 -20.08 -33.46 11.24
C SER A 51 -19.24 -32.19 11.28
N LYS A 52 -18.60 -31.89 12.41
CA LYS A 52 -17.76 -30.69 12.58
C LYS A 52 -16.39 -30.90 11.94
N THR A 53 -15.99 -29.94 11.09
CA THR A 53 -14.77 -29.99 10.26
C THR A 53 -13.51 -30.40 11.02
N PRO A 54 -13.16 -29.80 12.19
CA PRO A 54 -11.91 -30.15 12.87
C PRO A 54 -11.88 -31.58 13.42
N HIS A 55 -13.02 -32.09 13.88
CA HIS A 55 -13.10 -33.45 14.45
C HIS A 55 -13.17 -34.50 13.34
N ARG A 56 -13.91 -34.20 12.26
CA ARG A 56 -13.98 -35.03 11.06
C ARG A 56 -12.61 -35.20 10.40
N GLU A 57 -11.88 -34.10 10.22
CA GLU A 57 -10.52 -34.12 9.65
C GLU A 57 -9.57 -34.94 10.53
N CYS A 58 -9.61 -34.75 11.85
CA CYS A 58 -8.76 -35.51 12.78
C CYS A 58 -9.08 -37.01 12.79
N TRP A 59 -10.36 -37.38 12.77
CA TRP A 59 -10.80 -38.79 12.66
C TRP A 59 -10.36 -39.42 11.34
N LEU A 60 -10.58 -38.73 10.21
CA LEU A 60 -10.21 -39.24 8.87
C LEU A 60 -8.70 -39.43 8.75
N GLN A 61 -7.92 -38.52 9.32
CA GLN A 61 -6.47 -38.62 9.36
C GLN A 61 -6.03 -39.88 10.12
N ALA A 62 -6.53 -40.09 11.34
CA ALA A 62 -6.23 -41.28 12.14
C ALA A 62 -6.64 -42.58 11.43
N PHE A 63 -7.82 -42.57 10.81
CA PHE A 63 -8.36 -43.71 10.08
C PHE A 63 -7.48 -44.09 8.88
N ARG A 64 -7.04 -43.09 8.08
CA ARG A 64 -6.15 -43.30 6.92
C ARG A 64 -4.76 -43.77 7.33
N HIS A 65 -4.19 -43.16 8.38
CA HIS A 65 -2.91 -43.58 8.96
C HIS A 65 -2.96 -45.05 9.41
N ALA A 66 -4.02 -45.44 10.12
CA ALA A 66 -4.18 -46.82 10.59
C ALA A 66 -4.33 -47.85 9.45
N ARG A 67 -4.88 -47.43 8.30
CA ARG A 67 -5.04 -48.26 7.09
C ARG A 67 -3.78 -48.33 6.22
N GLY A 68 -2.67 -47.72 6.65
CA GLY A 68 -1.41 -47.71 5.89
C GLY A 68 -1.49 -46.91 4.58
N ARG A 69 -2.50 -46.05 4.42
CA ARG A 69 -2.62 -45.11 3.29
C ARG A 69 -1.97 -43.77 3.64
N GLU A 70 -0.70 -43.79 4.03
CA GLU A 70 0.05 -42.55 4.25
C GLU A 70 1.13 -42.38 3.19
N ASP A 71 0.76 -41.67 2.13
CA ASP A 71 1.71 -40.72 1.56
C ASP A 71 1.74 -39.53 2.52
N ALA A 72 2.84 -39.34 3.24
CA ALA A 72 3.05 -38.24 4.19
C ALA A 72 2.84 -36.83 3.58
N ALA A 73 2.72 -36.73 2.25
CA ALA A 73 2.39 -35.53 1.51
C ALA A 73 0.93 -35.06 1.69
N ASP A 74 -0.01 -35.94 2.06
CA ASP A 74 -1.45 -35.64 2.07
C ASP A 74 -1.96 -34.97 3.35
N ASN A 75 -1.09 -34.75 4.33
CA ASN A 75 -1.48 -34.18 5.63
C ASN A 75 -1.31 -32.66 5.73
N ILE A 76 -1.19 -31.97 4.59
CA ILE A 76 -1.00 -30.53 4.51
C ILE A 76 -2.34 -29.88 4.13
N ASN A 77 -2.78 -28.90 4.93
CA ASN A 77 -4.00 -28.16 4.62
C ASN A 77 -3.85 -27.28 3.37
N ARG A 78 -4.95 -26.67 2.91
CA ARG A 78 -4.98 -25.74 1.76
C ARG A 78 -4.06 -24.50 1.89
N PHE A 79 -3.42 -24.31 3.05
CA PHE A 79 -2.51 -23.21 3.34
C PHE A 79 -1.03 -23.67 3.44
N GLY A 80 -0.73 -24.94 3.18
CA GLY A 80 0.64 -25.44 3.25
C GLY A 80 1.11 -25.79 4.67
N VAL A 81 0.19 -25.96 5.62
CA VAL A 81 0.52 -26.27 7.03
C VAL A 81 -0.04 -27.65 7.39
N PRO A 82 0.71 -28.51 8.10
CA PRO A 82 0.18 -29.78 8.60
C PRO A 82 -1.12 -29.58 9.40
N VAL A 83 -2.12 -30.42 9.20
CA VAL A 83 -3.46 -30.23 9.82
C VAL A 83 -3.38 -30.23 11.34
N CYS A 84 -2.57 -31.11 11.92
CA CYS A 84 -2.33 -31.16 13.37
C CYS A 84 -1.69 -29.87 13.91
N GLU A 85 -0.70 -29.32 13.21
CA GLU A 85 -0.09 -28.04 13.57
C GLU A 85 -1.13 -26.90 13.44
N TRP A 86 -1.88 -26.87 12.35
CA TRP A 86 -2.92 -25.87 12.13
C TRP A 86 -3.99 -25.86 13.22
N ILE A 87 -4.38 -27.04 13.72
CA ILE A 87 -5.34 -27.18 14.82
C ILE A 87 -4.76 -26.62 16.13
N ALA A 88 -3.48 -26.87 16.40
CA ALA A 88 -2.78 -26.41 17.60
C ALA A 88 -2.44 -24.90 17.60
N MET A 89 -2.50 -24.23 16.44
CA MET A 89 -2.19 -22.80 16.33
C MET A 89 -3.26 -21.89 16.95
N ALA A 90 -2.82 -20.75 17.50
CA ALA A 90 -3.70 -19.67 17.94
C ALA A 90 -4.49 -19.08 16.75
N GLU A 91 -5.70 -18.57 17.01
CA GLU A 91 -6.55 -18.02 15.94
C GLU A 91 -5.91 -16.82 15.25
N SER A 92 -5.16 -15.99 15.99
CA SER A 92 -4.39 -14.88 15.44
C SER A 92 -3.38 -15.34 14.39
N ASP A 93 -2.67 -16.43 14.66
CA ASP A 93 -1.70 -17.00 13.73
C ASP A 93 -2.36 -17.66 12.53
N ARG A 94 -3.48 -18.38 12.74
CA ARG A 94 -4.31 -18.91 11.64
C ARG A 94 -4.80 -17.78 10.74
N GLN A 95 -5.28 -16.69 11.31
CA GLN A 95 -5.73 -15.51 10.56
C GLN A 95 -4.58 -14.88 9.78
N ARG A 96 -3.39 -14.75 10.38
CA ARG A 96 -2.18 -14.27 9.69
C ARG A 96 -1.81 -15.14 8.49
N ILE A 97 -1.84 -16.47 8.62
CA ILE A 97 -1.56 -17.38 7.50
C ILE A 97 -2.66 -17.29 6.43
N ARG A 98 -3.94 -17.25 6.82
CA ARG A 98 -5.06 -17.04 5.89
C ARG A 98 -4.87 -15.76 5.08
N LEU A 99 -4.56 -14.64 5.74
CA LEU A 99 -4.31 -13.35 5.11
C LEU A 99 -3.11 -13.42 4.18
N ARG A 100 -1.99 -14.02 4.61
CA ARG A 100 -0.79 -14.17 3.78
C ARG A 100 -1.08 -14.96 2.51
N GLY A 101 -1.79 -16.09 2.63
CA GLY A 101 -2.19 -16.91 1.49
C GLY A 101 -3.15 -16.16 0.55
N TRP A 102 -4.09 -15.41 1.12
CA TRP A 102 -5.01 -14.56 0.34
C TRP A 102 -4.28 -13.44 -0.40
N TYR A 103 -3.35 -12.72 0.25
CA TYR A 103 -2.52 -11.70 -0.39
C TYR A 103 -1.63 -12.29 -1.49
N ARG A 104 -1.06 -13.49 -1.28
CA ARG A 104 -0.28 -14.19 -2.30
C ARG A 104 -1.13 -14.49 -3.54
N ARG A 105 -2.33 -15.07 -3.37
CA ARG A 105 -3.28 -15.34 -4.46
C ARG A 105 -3.74 -14.06 -5.16
N MET A 106 -3.95 -12.99 -4.40
CA MET A 106 -4.34 -11.70 -4.95
C MET A 106 -3.23 -11.05 -5.77
N LYS A 107 -1.97 -11.20 -5.35
CA LYS A 107 -0.81 -10.69 -6.08
C LYS A 107 -0.61 -11.42 -7.42
N THR A 108 -0.87 -12.73 -7.46
CA THR A 108 -0.69 -13.53 -8.68
C THR A 108 -1.89 -13.47 -9.62
N ASN A 109 -3.09 -13.16 -9.12
CA ASN A 109 -4.31 -13.11 -9.94
C ASN A 109 -4.83 -11.65 -10.09
N PRO A 110 -4.58 -10.99 -11.24
CA PRO A 110 -4.98 -9.60 -11.45
C PRO A 110 -6.50 -9.39 -11.42
N LEU A 111 -7.30 -10.37 -11.85
CA LEU A 111 -8.77 -10.29 -11.83
C LEU A 111 -9.31 -10.29 -10.40
N LEU A 112 -8.74 -11.12 -9.51
CA LEU A 112 -9.10 -11.12 -8.09
C LEU A 112 -8.73 -9.80 -7.41
N LEU A 113 -7.56 -9.24 -7.74
CA LEU A 113 -7.15 -7.93 -7.23
C LEU A 113 -8.09 -6.82 -7.71
N ALA A 114 -8.47 -6.83 -8.99
CA ALA A 114 -9.42 -5.85 -9.55
C ALA A 114 -10.79 -5.94 -8.86
N ARG A 115 -11.34 -7.15 -8.69
CA ARG A 115 -12.60 -7.38 -7.95
C ARG A 115 -12.53 -6.89 -6.52
N HIS A 116 -11.41 -7.15 -5.84
CA HIS A 116 -11.19 -6.66 -4.48
C HIS A 116 -11.15 -5.13 -4.40
N LYS A 117 -10.37 -4.48 -5.27
CA LYS A 117 -10.31 -3.01 -5.36
C LYS A 117 -11.68 -2.41 -5.66
N ALA A 118 -12.45 -3.01 -6.57
CA ALA A 118 -13.80 -2.57 -6.88
C ALA A 118 -14.75 -2.71 -5.66
N ARG A 119 -14.65 -3.82 -4.92
CA ARG A 119 -15.41 -4.01 -3.67
C ARG A 119 -15.02 -2.98 -2.61
N GLU A 120 -13.73 -2.73 -2.41
CA GLU A 120 -13.25 -1.70 -1.49
C GLU A 120 -13.72 -0.29 -1.90
N ALA A 121 -13.72 0.03 -3.19
CA ALA A 121 -14.21 1.30 -3.69
C ALA A 121 -15.70 1.46 -3.37
N LYS A 122 -16.52 0.43 -3.62
CA LYS A 122 -17.95 0.43 -3.25
C LYS A 122 -18.18 0.56 -1.75
N VAL A 123 -17.33 -0.07 -0.92
CA VAL A 123 -17.40 0.09 0.54
C VAL A 123 -17.02 1.50 0.95
N ARG A 124 -15.95 2.07 0.38
CA ARG A 124 -15.52 3.45 0.65
C ARG A 124 -16.58 4.48 0.26
N VAL A 125 -17.24 4.32 -0.88
CA VAL A 125 -18.34 5.19 -1.31
C VAL A 125 -19.49 5.12 -0.32
N ARG A 126 -19.99 3.92 0.01
CA ARG A 126 -21.07 3.73 1.00
C ARG A 126 -20.72 4.32 2.37
N ILE A 127 -19.47 4.15 2.81
CA ILE A 127 -18.98 4.75 4.05
C ILE A 127 -19.02 6.28 3.97
N ARG A 128 -18.56 6.87 2.86
CA ARG A 128 -18.61 8.33 2.65
C ARG A 128 -20.04 8.86 2.59
N GLU A 129 -20.94 8.18 1.91
CA GLU A 129 -22.36 8.56 1.80
C GLU A 129 -23.02 8.53 3.19
N ARG A 130 -22.83 7.43 3.93
CA ARG A 130 -23.28 7.33 5.33
C ARG A 130 -22.72 8.45 6.19
N TRP A 131 -21.46 8.84 5.98
CA TRP A 131 -20.84 9.94 6.73
C TRP A 131 -21.35 11.32 6.31
N ARG A 132 -21.79 11.48 5.05
CA ARG A 132 -22.41 12.71 4.56
C ARG A 132 -23.80 12.89 5.16
N GLU A 133 -24.59 11.82 5.19
CA GLU A 133 -25.96 11.81 5.71
C GLU A 133 -26.01 11.98 7.23
N ASN A 134 -25.06 11.39 7.97
CA ASN A 134 -25.04 11.49 9.42
C ASN A 134 -23.61 11.56 10.00
N PRO A 135 -22.97 12.75 10.00
CA PRO A 135 -21.58 12.91 10.41
C PRO A 135 -21.37 12.77 11.92
N GLU A 136 -22.36 13.09 12.76
CA GLU A 136 -22.17 13.20 14.21
C GLU A 136 -21.98 11.87 14.95
N PRO A 137 -22.77 10.80 14.71
CA PRO A 137 -22.53 9.50 15.33
C PRO A 137 -21.15 8.93 15.00
N PHE A 138 -20.65 9.18 13.79
CA PHE A 138 -19.30 8.80 13.40
C PHE A 138 -18.25 9.61 14.16
N ARG A 139 -18.38 10.94 14.21
CA ARG A 139 -17.49 11.79 15.00
C ARG A 139 -17.50 11.41 16.48
N ALA A 140 -18.67 11.12 17.04
CA ALA A 140 -18.83 10.67 18.42
C ALA A 140 -18.11 9.35 18.67
N LYS A 141 -18.30 8.35 17.80
CA LYS A 141 -17.57 7.08 17.88
C LYS A 141 -16.06 7.23 17.71
N MET A 142 -15.62 8.10 16.80
CA MET A 142 -14.18 8.38 16.62
C MET A 142 -13.59 9.11 17.82
N ARG A 143 -14.36 10.03 18.45
CA ARG A 143 -13.99 10.66 19.73
C ARG A 143 -13.89 9.60 20.81
N GLU A 144 -14.87 8.72 20.94
CA GLU A 144 -14.88 7.63 21.93
C GLU A 144 -13.66 6.70 21.76
N ILE A 145 -13.37 6.23 20.55
CA ILE A 145 -12.18 5.41 20.26
C ILE A 145 -10.89 6.17 20.60
N TYR A 146 -10.81 7.46 20.23
CA TYR A 146 -9.66 8.28 20.55
C TYR A 146 -9.48 8.45 22.06
N TRP A 147 -10.58 8.71 22.80
CA TRP A 147 -10.58 8.94 24.24
C TRP A 147 -10.33 7.66 25.05
N ALA A 148 -10.82 6.52 24.58
CA ALA A 148 -10.56 5.21 25.19
C ALA A 148 -9.07 4.85 25.14
N ASP A 149 -8.32 5.38 24.17
CA ASP A 149 -6.93 5.01 23.93
C ASP A 149 -6.04 6.23 23.57
N VAL A 150 -6.26 7.34 24.28
CA VAL A 150 -5.51 8.59 24.05
C VAL A 150 -4.03 8.35 24.22
N GLU A 151 -3.66 7.63 25.28
CA GLU A 151 -2.26 7.51 25.65
C GLU A 151 -1.50 6.61 24.69
N THR A 152 -2.07 5.50 24.21
CA THR A 152 -1.36 4.73 23.17
C THR A 152 -1.35 5.47 21.84
N THR A 153 -2.39 6.24 21.51
CA THR A 153 -2.39 7.10 20.31
C THR A 153 -1.28 8.15 20.39
N ARG A 154 -1.12 8.80 21.55
CA ARG A 154 -0.03 9.75 21.81
C ARG A 154 1.32 9.04 21.79
N ALA A 155 1.46 7.87 22.40
CA ALA A 155 2.70 7.09 22.40
C ALA A 155 3.12 6.69 20.99
N LYS A 156 2.18 6.18 20.16
CA LYS A 156 2.40 5.90 18.73
C LYS A 156 2.82 7.16 17.98
N GLY A 157 2.21 8.31 18.30
CA GLY A 157 2.60 9.61 17.75
C GLY A 157 4.03 10.02 18.11
N ARG A 158 4.41 9.90 19.39
CA ARG A 158 5.77 10.17 19.89
C ARG A 158 6.79 9.26 19.23
N GLU A 159 6.49 7.96 19.14
CA GLU A 159 7.37 6.98 18.51
C GLU A 159 7.52 7.22 17.00
N LYS A 160 6.42 7.52 16.31
CA LYS A 160 6.46 7.91 14.88
C LYS A 160 7.31 9.17 14.68
N TYR A 161 7.16 10.17 15.56
CA TYR A 161 7.96 11.40 15.51
C TYR A 161 9.44 11.10 15.79
N ARG A 162 9.76 10.27 16.78
CA ARG A 162 11.12 9.83 17.10
C ARG A 162 11.78 9.14 15.91
N ARG A 163 11.08 8.19 15.26
CA ARG A 163 11.58 7.49 14.06
C ARG A 163 11.76 8.41 12.85
N ASN A 164 10.93 9.43 12.72
CA ASN A 164 10.92 10.33 11.55
C ASN A 164 11.37 11.75 11.91
N ARG A 165 12.23 11.92 12.93
CA ARG A 165 12.52 13.22 13.54
C ARG A 165 12.98 14.24 12.49
N ASP A 166 13.93 13.85 11.65
CA ASP A 166 14.54 14.76 10.69
C ASP A 166 13.58 15.07 9.53
N LYS A 167 12.78 14.09 9.10
CA LYS A 167 11.72 14.30 8.10
C LYS A 167 10.65 15.28 8.59
N GLU A 168 10.21 15.13 9.84
CA GLU A 168 9.24 16.05 10.46
C GLU A 168 9.85 17.45 10.66
N ARG A 169 11.11 17.56 11.09
CA ARG A 169 11.83 18.85 11.18
C ARG A 169 11.96 19.52 9.81
N ALA A 170 12.38 18.81 8.79
CA ALA A 170 12.48 19.33 7.42
C ALA A 170 11.11 19.75 6.86
N ARG A 171 10.03 19.02 7.18
CA ARG A 171 8.66 19.41 6.82
C ARG A 171 8.22 20.68 7.54
N LYS A 172 8.45 20.77 8.85
CA LYS A 172 8.15 21.98 9.65
C LYS A 172 8.94 23.18 9.16
N HIS A 173 10.23 23.00 8.89
CA HIS A 173 11.10 24.05 8.35
C HIS A 173 10.59 24.56 7.00
N ARG A 174 10.32 23.66 6.03
CA ARG A 174 9.74 24.03 4.73
C ARG A 174 8.41 24.79 4.88
N SER A 175 7.52 24.32 5.76
CA SER A 175 6.24 24.99 6.00
C SER A 175 6.42 26.37 6.65
N ALA A 176 7.35 26.51 7.59
CA ALA A 176 7.65 27.80 8.24
C ALA A 176 8.22 28.80 7.23
N MET A 177 9.18 28.37 6.40
CA MET A 177 9.77 29.20 5.36
C MET A 177 8.74 29.58 4.29
N ALA A 178 7.88 28.67 3.86
CA ALA A 178 6.78 29.00 2.94
C ALA A 178 5.81 30.02 3.54
N LYS A 179 5.51 29.93 4.84
CA LYS A 179 4.69 30.95 5.53
C LYS A 179 5.39 32.30 5.63
N LYS A 180 6.70 32.31 5.89
CA LYS A 180 7.52 33.53 5.93
C LYS A 180 7.52 34.21 4.56
N ALA A 181 7.80 33.45 3.49
CA ALA A 181 7.77 33.94 2.12
C ALA A 181 6.43 34.58 1.77
N LYS A 182 5.30 33.90 2.07
CA LYS A 182 3.95 34.46 1.84
C LYS A 182 3.69 35.76 2.58
N ARG A 183 4.16 35.88 3.83
CA ARG A 183 4.02 37.13 4.60
C ARG A 183 4.83 38.26 3.98
N GLU A 184 6.04 37.96 3.52
CA GLU A 184 6.91 38.95 2.89
C GLU A 184 6.31 39.44 1.56
N ILE A 185 5.77 38.54 0.74
CA ILE A 185 5.08 38.90 -0.51
C ILE A 185 3.88 39.80 -0.24
N ASN A 186 3.08 39.47 0.77
CA ASN A 186 1.92 40.29 1.13
C ASN A 186 2.32 41.66 1.69
N ARG A 187 3.53 41.81 2.25
CA ARG A 187 4.01 43.07 2.83
C ARG A 187 4.59 44.00 1.78
N SER A 188 5.37 43.47 0.85
CA SER A 188 6.12 44.25 -0.14
C SER A 188 6.33 43.46 -1.43
N PRO A 189 5.28 43.33 -2.28
CA PRO A 189 5.37 42.57 -3.52
C PRO A 189 6.41 43.16 -4.49
N ASP A 190 6.49 44.49 -4.56
CA ASP A 190 7.40 45.21 -5.47
C ASP A 190 8.88 44.93 -5.18
N GLN A 191 9.24 44.76 -3.90
CA GLN A 191 10.61 44.43 -3.50
C GLN A 191 10.99 43.03 -3.98
N ILE A 192 10.07 42.07 -3.89
CA ILE A 192 10.31 40.71 -4.35
C ILE A 192 10.43 40.67 -5.86
N PHE A 193 9.55 41.38 -6.57
CA PHE A 193 9.63 41.51 -8.02
C PHE A 193 10.99 42.11 -8.44
N THR A 194 11.43 43.17 -7.76
CA THR A 194 12.73 43.79 -8.01
C THR A 194 13.91 42.84 -7.73
N LEU A 195 13.82 42.01 -6.69
CA LEU A 195 14.85 41.00 -6.38
C LEU A 195 14.90 39.90 -7.44
N ILE A 196 13.75 39.45 -7.95
CA ILE A 196 13.65 38.45 -9.01
C ILE A 196 14.17 39.03 -10.33
N ASP A 197 13.74 40.23 -10.73
CA ASP A 197 14.21 40.91 -11.94
C ASP A 197 15.74 41.09 -11.93
N LYS A 198 16.32 41.47 -10.79
CA LYS A 198 17.78 41.56 -10.62
C LYS A 198 18.50 40.22 -10.72
N ALA A 199 17.84 39.11 -10.39
CA ALA A 199 18.44 37.78 -10.44
C ALA A 199 18.45 37.17 -11.85
N VAL A 200 17.58 37.66 -12.76
CA VAL A 200 17.53 37.19 -14.15
C VAL A 200 18.49 38.01 -15.02
N PRO A 201 19.33 37.38 -15.86
CA PRO A 201 20.27 38.11 -16.71
C PRO A 201 19.59 39.09 -17.66
N ARG A 202 20.07 40.34 -17.69
CA ARG A 202 19.58 41.39 -18.61
C ARG A 202 19.94 41.17 -20.08
N ALA A 203 20.83 40.22 -20.37
CA ALA A 203 21.22 39.87 -21.75
C ALA A 203 20.13 39.09 -22.51
N LEU A 204 19.10 38.60 -21.81
CA LEU A 204 18.00 37.88 -22.43
C LEU A 204 17.03 38.85 -23.14
N PRO A 205 16.36 38.39 -24.23
CA PRO A 205 15.25 39.13 -24.81
C PRO A 205 14.17 39.42 -23.77
N GLY A 206 13.52 40.59 -23.87
CA GLY A 206 12.53 41.06 -22.88
C GLY A 206 11.42 40.03 -22.59
N PHE A 207 10.85 39.43 -23.63
CA PHE A 207 9.78 38.43 -23.50
C PHE A 207 10.21 37.18 -22.71
N ALA A 208 11.44 36.70 -22.93
CA ALA A 208 11.96 35.53 -22.21
C ALA A 208 12.21 35.86 -20.73
N ARG A 209 12.72 37.07 -20.48
CA ARG A 209 12.92 37.56 -19.11
C ARG A 209 11.61 37.67 -18.36
N ASP A 210 10.58 38.25 -18.96
CA ASP A 210 9.27 38.45 -18.32
C ASP A 210 8.60 37.11 -17.97
N GLU A 211 8.70 36.10 -18.84
CA GLU A 211 8.19 34.74 -18.59
C GLU A 211 8.92 34.06 -17.42
N ILE A 212 10.27 34.15 -17.39
CA ILE A 212 11.08 33.59 -16.30
C ILE A 212 10.76 34.29 -14.98
N VAL A 213 10.66 35.62 -14.99
CA VAL A 213 10.29 36.42 -13.80
C VAL A 213 8.91 36.02 -13.29
N SER A 214 7.91 35.89 -14.19
CA SER A 214 6.56 35.42 -13.86
C SER A 214 6.56 34.03 -13.22
N SER A 215 7.29 33.07 -13.81
CA SER A 215 7.45 31.71 -13.29
C SER A 215 8.11 31.68 -11.91
N MET A 216 9.14 32.50 -11.70
CA MET A 216 9.79 32.65 -10.38
C MET A 216 8.84 33.28 -9.34
N CYS A 217 8.08 34.31 -9.70
CA CYS A 217 7.07 34.92 -8.83
C CYS A 217 6.02 33.90 -8.37
N LEU A 218 5.51 33.09 -9.30
CA LEU A 218 4.57 32.00 -8.98
C LEU A 218 5.20 30.98 -8.02
N ALA A 219 6.45 30.57 -8.26
CA ALA A 219 7.12 29.62 -7.39
C ALA A 219 7.37 30.17 -5.97
N VAL A 220 7.57 31.48 -5.82
CA VAL A 220 7.68 32.15 -4.52
C VAL A 220 6.32 32.15 -3.80
N LEU A 221 5.22 32.43 -4.52
CA LEU A 221 3.85 32.34 -3.98
C LEU A 221 3.47 30.93 -3.54
N GLU A 222 3.89 29.91 -4.28
CA GLU A 222 3.68 28.50 -3.94
C GLU A 222 4.57 28.02 -2.78
N GLY A 223 5.61 28.78 -2.42
CA GLY A 223 6.60 28.41 -1.41
C GLY A 223 7.57 27.33 -1.87
N LYS A 224 7.76 27.19 -3.18
CA LYS A 224 8.79 26.33 -3.80
C LYS A 224 10.14 27.05 -3.89
N LEU A 225 10.11 28.35 -4.17
CA LEU A 225 11.29 29.22 -4.21
C LEU A 225 11.33 30.09 -2.95
N PHE A 226 12.45 30.09 -2.23
CA PHE A 226 12.67 30.93 -1.05
C PHE A 226 13.36 32.23 -1.45
N ILE A 227 12.99 33.34 -0.79
CA ILE A 227 13.48 34.69 -1.09
C ILE A 227 15.01 34.75 -0.92
N GLU A 228 15.52 34.06 0.09
CA GLU A 228 16.96 33.97 0.38
C GLU A 228 17.76 33.26 -0.73
N ASN A 229 17.10 32.41 -1.53
CA ASN A 229 17.76 31.56 -2.54
C ASN A 229 17.42 31.95 -3.99
N ILE A 230 16.76 33.10 -4.22
CA ILE A 230 16.33 33.54 -5.55
C ILE A 230 17.48 33.49 -6.56
N GLY A 231 18.64 34.05 -6.21
CA GLY A 231 19.80 34.10 -7.12
C GLY A 231 20.38 32.72 -7.46
N GLN A 232 20.41 31.78 -6.52
CA GLN A 232 20.96 30.43 -6.75
C GLN A 232 20.02 29.57 -7.58
N GLU A 233 18.72 29.72 -7.37
CA GLU A 233 17.68 28.91 -8.02
C GLU A 233 17.26 29.47 -9.38
N ALA A 234 17.52 30.75 -9.69
CA ALA A 234 17.21 31.39 -10.98
C ALA A 234 17.70 30.56 -12.19
N ARG A 235 18.88 29.93 -12.07
CA ARG A 235 19.45 29.05 -13.11
C ARG A 235 18.55 27.86 -13.46
N LYS A 236 17.76 27.34 -12.51
CA LYS A 236 16.84 26.24 -12.77
C LYS A 236 15.67 26.69 -13.63
N TYR A 237 15.13 27.87 -13.38
CA TYR A 237 14.04 28.45 -14.18
C TYR A 237 14.51 28.82 -15.59
N LEU A 238 15.72 29.37 -15.73
CA LEU A 238 16.37 29.57 -17.01
C LEU A 238 16.52 28.27 -17.80
N THR A 239 16.96 27.21 -17.13
CA THR A 239 17.12 25.88 -17.75
C THR A 239 15.77 25.27 -18.14
N ALA A 240 14.73 25.48 -17.33
CA ALA A 240 13.37 25.01 -17.62
C ALA A 240 12.80 25.74 -18.84
N TYR A 241 12.89 27.07 -18.87
CA TYR A 241 12.48 27.89 -20.02
C TYR A 241 13.20 27.46 -21.30
N ASN A 242 14.53 27.33 -21.26
CA ASN A 242 15.29 26.89 -22.44
C ASN A 242 14.94 25.46 -22.89
N ARG A 243 14.44 24.59 -22.00
CA ARG A 243 13.96 23.26 -22.37
C ARG A 243 12.58 23.29 -23.02
N GLU A 244 11.69 24.17 -22.54
CA GLU A 244 10.36 24.35 -23.11
C GLU A 244 10.41 24.99 -24.50
N PHE A 245 11.33 25.93 -24.69
CA PHE A 245 11.54 26.66 -25.94
C PHE A 245 12.76 26.18 -26.74
N ASP A 246 13.30 24.98 -26.43
CA ASP A 246 14.41 24.36 -27.16
C ASP A 246 14.02 23.98 -28.60
N ASN A 247 12.73 24.11 -28.94
CA ASN A 247 12.17 23.85 -30.25
C ASN A 247 12.67 24.84 -31.34
N PHE A 248 13.35 25.93 -30.95
CA PHE A 248 13.99 26.85 -31.90
C PHE A 248 15.40 26.44 -32.30
N LYS A 249 15.90 25.28 -31.85
CA LYS A 249 17.07 24.67 -32.49
C LYS A 249 16.71 24.40 -33.94
N THR A 250 17.54 24.90 -34.86
CA THR A 250 17.49 24.56 -36.28
C THR A 250 17.63 23.04 -36.41
N ALA A 251 16.50 22.33 -36.39
CA ALA A 251 16.46 20.96 -36.86
C ALA A 251 16.80 21.03 -38.34
N SER A 252 17.85 20.31 -38.76
CA SER A 252 18.11 20.12 -40.18
C SER A 252 16.86 19.50 -40.81
N LEU A 253 16.53 19.89 -42.03
CA LEU A 253 15.39 19.31 -42.74
C LEU A 253 15.53 17.79 -42.92
N ASP A 254 16.78 17.31 -42.93
CA ASP A 254 17.15 15.88 -42.98
C ASP A 254 17.09 15.17 -41.61
N ALA A 255 16.82 15.89 -40.50
CA ALA A 255 16.69 15.24 -39.20
C ALA A 255 15.37 14.46 -39.13
N PRO A 256 15.39 13.21 -38.63
CA PRO A 256 14.17 12.44 -38.44
C PRO A 256 13.26 13.14 -37.43
N VAL A 257 11.97 13.25 -37.76
CA VAL A 257 10.97 13.85 -36.87
C VAL A 257 10.75 12.92 -35.68
N ASN A 258 10.97 13.44 -34.47
CA ASN A 258 10.77 12.66 -33.24
C ASN A 258 9.33 12.13 -33.16
N GLY A 259 9.18 10.80 -33.17
CA GLY A 259 7.88 10.12 -33.09
C GLY A 259 7.31 9.67 -34.44
N HIS A 260 8.03 9.86 -35.54
CA HIS A 260 7.69 9.31 -36.86
C HIS A 260 8.73 8.28 -37.31
N ASP A 261 8.28 7.24 -38.01
CA ASP A 261 9.13 6.12 -38.48
C ASP A 261 10.03 6.56 -39.65
N GLY A 262 11.10 7.28 -39.33
CA GLY A 262 12.14 7.69 -40.28
C GLY A 262 11.74 8.82 -41.24
N THR A 263 10.53 9.37 -41.11
CA THR A 263 10.07 10.52 -41.89
C THR A 263 10.89 11.76 -41.52
N THR A 264 11.44 12.42 -42.52
CA THR A 264 12.17 13.68 -42.37
C THR A 264 11.22 14.87 -42.52
N PHE A 265 11.63 16.06 -42.08
CA PHE A 265 10.83 17.28 -42.31
C PHE A 265 10.72 17.62 -43.80
N LEU A 266 11.68 17.18 -44.62
CA LEU A 266 11.66 17.27 -46.08
C LEU A 266 10.52 16.47 -46.70
N ASP A 267 10.28 15.24 -46.21
CA ASP A 267 9.21 14.38 -46.74
C ASP A 267 7.83 15.01 -46.50
N LEU A 268 7.61 15.63 -45.34
CA LEU A 268 6.36 16.32 -45.00
C LEU A 268 6.11 17.55 -45.88
N LEU A 269 7.17 18.31 -46.23
CA LEU A 269 7.05 19.47 -47.11
C LEU A 269 6.87 19.08 -48.58
N ALA A 270 7.45 17.95 -49.00
CA ALA A 270 7.30 17.43 -50.36
C ALA A 270 5.86 16.97 -50.62
N ASP A 271 5.24 16.27 -49.67
CA ASP A 271 3.87 15.76 -49.79
C ASP A 271 2.82 16.89 -49.89
N GLU A 272 3.01 18.03 -49.21
CA GLU A 272 2.09 19.18 -49.30
C GLU A 272 2.09 19.86 -50.68
N THR A 273 3.16 19.69 -51.47
CA THR A 273 3.26 20.26 -52.82
C THR A 273 2.86 19.30 -53.94
N GLY A 274 2.62 18.02 -53.62
CA GLY A 274 2.32 16.95 -54.58
C GLY A 274 0.84 16.64 -54.79
N GLY A 275 -0.08 17.27 -54.05
CA GLY A 275 -1.52 17.00 -54.12
C GLY A 275 -2.33 18.07 -54.88
N ASP A 276 -2.71 17.75 -56.11
CA ASP A 276 -3.78 18.33 -56.94
C ASP A 276 -3.73 19.85 -57.28
N ARG A 277 -3.23 20.13 -58.50
CA ARG A 277 -3.92 20.99 -59.47
C ARG A 277 -4.08 20.24 -60.79
#